data_AF-A0A255EMX9-F1
#
_entry.id   AF-A0A255EMX9-F1
#
_cell.length_a   1.000
_cell.length_b   1.000
_cell.length_c   1.000
_cell.angle_alpha   90.00
_cell.angle_beta   90.00
_cell.angle_gamma   90.00
#
_symmetry.space_group_name_H-M   'P 1'
#
loop_
_entity.id
_entity.type
_entity.pdbx_description
1 polymer ?
#
loop_
_entity_poly.entity_id
_entity_poly.type
_entity_poly.pdbx_seq_one_letter_code
_entity_poly.pdbx_strand_id
1 'polypeptide(L)'
;MKRVLGHTPDEVLDDRGYSNCKAQNWTLPLHERGIKQVFDLHPNNRRVRPGPIKGTQWRDGLLLVSDKVTKHDAVPTRSPLESHAIKDKRAEMVVKRHAFSFGFEDWNLERGTVRLVGPAVRGQVRCVNHPASMRLKAVKQHSRGGRRTTRPTTAHVRGEDCACGKTKVVPITEVIRFYQPYVWGSPEWERAYGGRNLSETANSNFKDHHGRFSKGSIKVLGRNKIALALAFFVDAVNTRLIINMPTEFFERWTGSADPYLPDPDDPAWTDPDHQPPATRAGPEGRAVTTSPATLESIIS
;
A
#
# COMPACT_ATOMS: atom_id res chain seq x y z
N MET A 1 -13.64 -3.93 31.31
CA MET A 1 -13.47 -2.99 30.18
C MET A 1 -12.19 -3.35 29.44
N LYS A 2 -12.27 -4.02 28.28
CA LYS A 2 -11.08 -4.26 27.43
C LYS A 2 -10.89 -3.03 26.55
N ARG A 3 -9.76 -2.32 26.69
CA ARG A 3 -9.37 -1.27 25.75
C ARG A 3 -9.16 -1.91 24.38
N VAL A 4 -9.82 -1.42 23.35
CA VAL A 4 -9.39 -1.66 21.98
C VAL A 4 -8.07 -0.91 21.83
N LEU A 5 -6.96 -1.61 22.03
CA LEU A 5 -5.64 -1.08 21.66
C LEU A 5 -5.64 -1.03 20.13
N GLY A 6 -5.65 0.19 19.58
CA GLY A 6 -5.53 0.36 18.13
C GLY A 6 -4.27 -0.33 17.64
N HIS A 7 -4.40 -1.17 16.62
CA HIS A 7 -3.24 -1.75 15.94
C HIS A 7 -2.54 -0.63 15.17
N THR A 8 -1.27 -0.41 15.47
CA THR A 8 -0.44 0.47 14.64
C THR A 8 -0.22 -0.26 13.31
N PRO A 9 -0.51 0.35 12.15
CA PRO A 9 -0.33 -0.31 10.87
C PRO A 9 1.17 -0.54 10.60
N ASP A 10 1.52 -1.74 10.15
CA ASP A 10 2.91 -2.06 9.74
C ASP A 10 3.27 -1.49 8.36
N GLU A 11 2.25 -1.24 7.53
CA GLU A 11 2.39 -0.77 6.15
C GLU A 11 1.28 0.24 5.81
N VAL A 12 1.64 1.28 5.04
CA VAL A 12 0.72 2.29 4.52
C VAL A 12 0.80 2.33 2.98
N LEU A 13 -0.36 2.49 2.34
CA LEU A 13 -0.49 2.62 0.90
C LEU A 13 -0.66 4.09 0.54
N ASP A 14 0.34 4.66 -0.14
CA ASP A 14 0.35 6.10 -0.41
C ASP A 14 0.07 6.43 -1.87
N ASP A 15 -0.68 7.50 -2.08
CA ASP A 15 -0.81 8.09 -3.41
C ASP A 15 0.52 8.71 -3.88
N ARG A 16 0.67 8.85 -5.20
CA ARG A 16 1.82 9.49 -5.85
C ARG A 16 2.08 10.93 -5.42
N GLY A 17 1.09 11.59 -4.82
CA GLY A 17 1.27 12.93 -4.23
C GLY A 17 2.23 12.90 -3.05
N TYR A 18 2.09 11.90 -2.18
CA TYR A 18 2.91 11.73 -0.98
C TYR A 18 4.35 11.30 -1.32
N SER A 19 4.53 10.52 -2.40
CA SER A 19 5.88 10.23 -2.92
C SER A 19 6.62 11.48 -3.43
N ASN A 20 5.89 12.57 -3.71
CA ASN A 20 6.49 13.86 -4.06
C ASN A 20 6.84 14.74 -2.85
N CYS A 21 6.39 14.41 -1.64
CA CYS A 21 6.72 15.16 -0.43
C CYS A 21 8.22 15.11 -0.12
N LYS A 22 8.69 16.10 0.65
CA LYS A 22 10.02 16.08 1.24
C LYS A 22 10.10 14.93 2.25
N ALA A 23 11.23 14.21 2.28
CA ALA A 23 11.41 13.04 3.13
C ALA A 23 11.10 13.32 4.61
N GLN A 24 11.51 14.50 5.09
CA GLN A 24 11.32 14.95 6.47
C GLN A 24 9.85 15.08 6.88
N ASN A 25 8.96 15.33 5.91
CA ASN A 25 7.55 15.62 6.18
C ASN A 25 6.66 14.38 6.05
N TRP A 26 7.18 13.27 5.52
CA TRP A 26 6.38 12.06 5.26
C TRP A 26 7.16 10.79 5.53
N THR A 27 8.12 10.46 4.66
CA THR A 27 8.76 9.14 4.64
C THR A 27 9.62 8.87 5.87
N LEU A 28 10.29 9.90 6.40
CA LEU A 28 11.12 9.76 7.60
C LEU A 28 10.27 9.53 8.86
N PRO A 29 9.22 10.32 9.15
CA PRO A 29 8.28 10.03 10.23
C PRO A 29 7.67 8.61 10.20
N LEU A 30 7.37 8.08 9.01
CA LEU A 30 6.87 6.71 8.86
C LEU A 30 7.95 5.69 9.22
N HIS A 31 9.16 5.89 8.69
CA HIS A 31 10.30 5.00 8.96
C HIS A 31 10.68 4.95 10.45
N GLU A 32 10.69 6.09 11.13
CA GLU A 32 10.95 6.19 12.59
C GLU A 32 9.92 5.43 13.42
N ARG A 33 8.69 5.30 12.91
CA ARG A 33 7.59 4.52 13.54
C ARG A 33 7.61 3.04 13.14
N GLY A 34 8.57 2.60 12.33
CA GLY A 34 8.61 1.24 11.79
C GLY A 34 7.55 0.96 10.71
N ILE A 35 6.87 2.00 10.21
CA ILE A 35 5.81 1.87 9.22
C ILE A 35 6.43 1.88 7.82
N LYS A 36 6.17 0.81 7.06
CA LYS A 36 6.59 0.69 5.66
C LYS A 36 5.60 1.45 4.77
N GLN A 37 6.08 1.97 3.65
CA GLN A 37 5.22 2.62 2.66
C GLN A 37 5.31 1.87 1.32
N VAL A 38 4.16 1.74 0.66
CA VAL A 38 4.04 1.23 -0.71
C VAL A 38 3.32 2.30 -1.52
N PHE A 39 3.96 2.81 -2.57
CA PHE A 39 3.44 3.96 -3.28
C PHE A 39 3.71 3.93 -4.77
N ASP A 40 2.86 4.62 -5.53
CA ASP A 40 3.15 4.91 -6.92
C ASP A 40 4.14 6.07 -7.06
N LEU A 41 5.12 5.91 -7.95
CA LEU A 41 6.13 6.94 -8.17
C LEU A 41 5.56 8.11 -8.95
N HIS A 42 5.68 9.31 -8.39
CA HIS A 42 5.46 10.55 -9.12
C HIS A 42 6.34 10.59 -10.40
N PRO A 43 5.87 11.12 -11.55
CA PRO A 43 6.67 11.20 -12.78
C PRO A 43 8.06 11.82 -12.61
N ASN A 44 8.20 12.81 -11.72
CA ASN A 44 9.48 13.45 -11.42
C ASN A 44 10.50 12.53 -10.73
N ASN A 45 10.00 11.49 -10.04
CA ASN A 45 10.79 10.50 -9.31
C ASN A 45 11.14 9.27 -10.15
N ARG A 46 10.54 9.14 -11.35
CA ARG A 46 10.87 8.08 -12.33
C ARG A 46 12.09 8.40 -13.18
N ARG A 47 12.47 9.69 -13.23
CA ARG A 47 13.58 10.19 -14.06
C ARG A 47 14.92 9.57 -13.67
N VAL A 48 15.84 9.54 -14.64
CA VAL A 48 17.23 9.13 -14.42
C VAL A 48 17.98 10.25 -13.70
N ARG A 49 18.71 9.91 -12.63
CA ARG A 49 19.57 10.84 -11.88
C ARG A 49 20.86 10.14 -11.44
N PRO A 50 21.98 10.85 -11.28
CA PRO A 50 23.20 10.26 -10.73
C PRO A 50 22.95 9.68 -9.33
N GLY A 51 23.54 8.51 -9.05
CA GLY A 51 23.52 7.89 -7.73
C GLY A 51 24.68 8.37 -6.84
N PRO A 52 24.66 8.07 -5.53
CA PRO A 52 25.67 8.51 -4.57
C PRO A 52 27.03 7.78 -4.72
N ILE A 53 27.11 6.76 -5.57
CA ILE A 53 28.33 5.97 -5.85
C ILE A 53 28.65 6.12 -7.35
N LYS A 54 29.92 6.37 -7.70
CA LYS A 54 30.35 6.42 -9.11
C LYS A 54 30.02 5.10 -9.83
N GLY A 55 29.36 5.20 -10.99
CA GLY A 55 28.84 4.04 -11.73
C GLY A 55 27.46 3.58 -11.26
N THR A 56 26.70 4.44 -10.57
CA THR A 56 25.31 4.18 -10.19
C THR A 56 24.39 5.29 -10.63
N GLN A 57 23.12 4.95 -10.85
CA GLN A 57 22.06 5.91 -11.17
C GLN A 57 20.75 5.53 -10.47
N TRP A 58 19.98 6.54 -10.10
CA TRP A 58 18.57 6.37 -9.77
C TRP A 58 17.76 6.27 -11.05
N ARG A 59 16.84 5.30 -11.11
CA ARG A 59 15.83 5.19 -12.16
C ARG A 59 14.62 4.44 -11.64
N ASP A 60 13.42 4.99 -11.86
CA ASP A 60 12.17 4.39 -11.39
C ASP A 60 12.23 4.00 -9.89
N GLY A 61 12.78 4.90 -9.06
CA GLY A 61 12.92 4.69 -7.61
C GLY A 61 13.99 3.67 -7.19
N LEU A 62 14.68 3.01 -8.13
CA LEU A 62 15.75 2.07 -7.82
C LEU A 62 17.12 2.72 -7.98
N LEU A 63 18.03 2.44 -7.05
CA LEU A 63 19.45 2.71 -7.22
C LEU A 63 20.10 1.55 -7.96
N LEU A 64 20.55 1.77 -9.19
CA LEU A 64 21.04 0.74 -10.10
C LEU A 64 22.52 0.92 -10.40
N VAL A 65 23.22 -0.18 -10.64
CA VAL A 65 24.51 -0.14 -11.36
C VAL A 65 24.26 0.43 -12.74
N SER A 66 24.98 1.47 -13.14
CA SER A 66 24.90 2.04 -14.47
C SER A 66 26.26 2.57 -14.89
N ASP A 67 26.83 1.91 -15.88
CA ASP A 67 28.17 2.16 -16.41
C ASP A 67 28.18 1.92 -17.93
N LYS A 68 29.37 1.85 -18.53
CA LYS A 68 29.52 1.73 -19.99
C LYS A 68 28.88 0.46 -20.56
N VAL A 69 28.86 -0.63 -19.78
CA VAL A 69 28.41 -1.95 -20.22
C VAL A 69 27.04 -2.34 -19.65
N THR A 70 26.62 -1.73 -18.54
CA THR A 70 25.33 -2.00 -17.91
C THR A 70 24.35 -0.87 -18.22
N LYS A 71 23.48 -1.10 -19.21
CA LYS A 71 22.36 -0.22 -19.55
C LYS A 71 21.04 -0.86 -19.14
N HIS A 72 20.11 -0.02 -18.71
CA HIS A 72 18.76 -0.44 -18.33
C HIS A 72 17.75 0.15 -19.30
N ASP A 73 16.91 -0.70 -19.90
CA ASP A 73 15.84 -0.24 -20.77
C ASP A 73 14.80 0.54 -19.98
N ALA A 74 14.03 1.40 -20.66
CA ALA A 74 12.89 2.06 -20.03
C ALA A 74 11.78 1.06 -19.76
N VAL A 75 11.21 1.10 -18.55
CA VAL A 75 10.03 0.33 -18.21
C VAL A 75 8.81 1.22 -18.50
N PRO A 76 7.84 0.76 -19.30
CA PRO A 76 6.65 1.55 -19.61
C PRO A 76 5.86 1.87 -18.34
N THR A 77 5.25 3.05 -18.32
CA THR A 77 4.44 3.51 -17.19
C THR A 77 3.17 2.68 -17.05
N ARG A 78 2.77 2.42 -15.81
CA ARG A 78 1.48 1.79 -15.48
C ARG A 78 0.30 2.60 -15.97
N SER A 79 -0.55 1.97 -16.77
CA SER A 79 -1.90 2.41 -17.10
C SER A 79 -2.95 1.47 -16.45
N PRO A 80 -4.04 2.02 -15.87
CA PRO A 80 -5.14 1.22 -15.33
C PRO A 80 -5.82 0.32 -16.38
N LEU A 81 -5.75 0.69 -17.66
CA LEU A 81 -6.44 0.01 -18.77
C LEU A 81 -5.57 -1.05 -19.47
N GLU A 82 -4.44 -1.44 -18.89
CA GLU A 82 -3.53 -2.41 -19.50
C GLU A 82 -4.06 -3.84 -19.45
N SER A 83 -3.88 -4.56 -20.56
CA SER A 83 -4.12 -6.00 -20.62
C SER A 83 -3.12 -6.77 -19.74
N HIS A 84 -3.49 -8.00 -19.34
CA HIS A 84 -2.64 -8.85 -18.51
C HIS A 84 -1.28 -9.13 -19.16
N ALA A 85 -1.25 -9.37 -20.48
CA ALA A 85 0.00 -9.62 -21.21
C ALA A 85 0.98 -8.44 -21.15
N ILE A 86 0.48 -7.19 -21.11
CA ILE A 86 1.33 -5.99 -20.97
C ILE A 86 1.88 -5.91 -19.55
N LYS A 87 1.06 -6.20 -18.53
CA LYS A 87 1.48 -6.24 -17.12
C LYS A 87 2.57 -7.27 -16.90
N ASP A 88 2.43 -8.47 -17.46
CA ASP A 88 3.43 -9.54 -17.35
C ASP A 88 4.77 -9.14 -17.99
N LYS A 89 4.72 -8.62 -19.22
CA LYS A 89 5.93 -8.10 -19.90
C LYS A 89 6.61 -6.99 -19.08
N ARG A 90 5.83 -6.09 -18.48
CA ARG A 90 6.37 -5.05 -17.59
C ARG A 90 7.06 -5.68 -16.38
N ALA A 91 6.39 -6.60 -15.69
CA ALA A 91 6.92 -7.27 -14.52
C ALA A 91 8.25 -7.98 -14.83
N GLU A 92 8.36 -8.64 -15.99
CA GLU A 92 9.62 -9.26 -16.42
C GLU A 92 10.76 -8.25 -16.59
N MET A 93 10.49 -7.08 -17.19
CA MET A 93 11.48 -6.01 -17.34
C MET A 93 11.93 -5.46 -15.97
N VAL A 94 10.98 -5.27 -15.05
CA VAL A 94 11.26 -4.81 -13.68
C VAL A 94 12.14 -5.83 -12.93
N VAL A 95 11.81 -7.12 -12.99
CA VAL A 95 12.58 -8.19 -12.34
C VAL A 95 14.00 -8.28 -12.90
N LYS A 96 14.16 -8.22 -14.23
CA LYS A 96 15.49 -8.23 -14.87
C LYS A 96 16.35 -7.08 -14.37
N ARG A 97 15.77 -5.89 -14.24
CA ARG A 97 16.47 -4.69 -13.77
C ARG A 97 16.78 -4.76 -12.27
N HIS A 98 15.87 -5.26 -11.45
CA HIS A 98 16.03 -5.37 -10.00
C HIS A 98 17.28 -6.17 -9.61
N ALA A 99 17.69 -7.16 -10.43
CA ALA A 99 18.93 -7.90 -10.22
C ALA A 99 20.17 -6.98 -10.10
N PHE A 100 20.17 -5.82 -10.76
CA PHE A 100 21.28 -4.85 -10.76
C PHE A 100 21.12 -3.72 -9.74
N SER A 101 20.13 -3.81 -8.84
CA SER A 101 19.86 -2.79 -7.84
C SER A 101 20.75 -2.90 -6.61
N PHE A 102 21.02 -1.78 -5.97
CA PHE A 102 21.64 -1.73 -4.65
C PHE A 102 20.62 -2.09 -3.58
N GLY A 103 21.08 -2.80 -2.55
CA GLY A 103 20.33 -3.01 -1.32
C GLY A 103 20.51 -1.89 -0.31
N PHE A 104 19.49 -1.70 0.52
CA PHE A 104 19.53 -0.86 1.71
C PHE A 104 19.60 -1.78 2.93
N GLU A 105 20.78 -1.92 3.49
CA GLU A 105 21.09 -2.83 4.60
C GLU A 105 21.65 -2.06 5.78
N ASP A 106 21.71 -2.69 6.96
CA ASP A 106 22.24 -2.13 8.20
C ASP A 106 21.69 -0.73 8.52
N TRP A 107 20.37 -0.61 8.55
CA TRP A 107 19.69 0.61 8.99
C TRP A 107 20.08 0.94 10.43
N ASN A 108 20.67 2.12 10.62
CA ASN A 108 21.05 2.62 11.94
C ASN A 108 20.30 3.94 12.19
N LEU A 109 19.21 3.84 12.95
CA LEU A 109 18.34 4.96 13.28
C LEU A 109 19.03 5.98 14.21
N GLU A 110 19.85 5.51 15.16
CA GLU A 110 20.58 6.38 16.10
C GLU A 110 21.56 7.30 15.37
N ARG A 111 22.27 6.77 14.36
CA ARG A 111 23.21 7.53 13.53
C ARG A 111 22.53 8.19 12.33
N GLY A 112 21.28 7.87 12.05
CA GLY A 112 20.56 8.33 10.88
C GLY A 112 21.17 7.87 9.55
N THR A 113 21.78 6.67 9.51
CA THR A 113 22.53 6.16 8.34
C THR A 113 22.02 4.80 7.86
N VAL A 114 22.23 4.52 6.58
CA VAL A 114 21.97 3.21 5.97
C VAL A 114 23.14 2.81 5.07
N ARG A 115 23.44 1.51 5.02
CA ARG A 115 24.48 0.97 4.13
C ARG A 115 23.88 0.57 2.80
N LEU A 116 24.35 1.23 1.74
CA LEU A 116 24.11 0.81 0.37
C LEU A 116 25.04 -0.34 0.03
N VAL A 117 24.49 -1.45 -0.44
CA VAL A 117 25.25 -2.67 -0.75
C VAL A 117 25.03 -3.07 -2.21
N GLY A 118 26.13 -3.15 -2.98
CA GLY A 118 26.09 -3.48 -4.39
C GLY A 118 25.57 -4.88 -4.70
N PRO A 119 24.97 -5.10 -5.88
CA PRO A 119 24.26 -6.34 -6.22
C PRO A 119 25.17 -7.58 -6.28
N ALA A 120 26.47 -7.45 -6.52
CA ALA A 120 27.38 -8.60 -6.51
C ALA A 120 27.68 -9.07 -5.08
N VAL A 121 27.80 -8.14 -4.12
CA VAL A 121 27.96 -8.48 -2.69
C VAL A 121 26.70 -9.17 -2.17
N ARG A 122 25.52 -8.70 -2.61
CA ARG A 122 24.22 -9.32 -2.28
C ARG A 122 23.94 -10.63 -3.02
N GLY A 123 24.83 -11.07 -3.91
CA GLY A 123 24.67 -12.29 -4.70
C GLY A 123 23.51 -12.26 -5.70
N GLN A 124 23.09 -11.07 -6.13
CA GLN A 124 22.04 -10.86 -7.13
C GLN A 124 22.59 -10.96 -8.56
N VAL A 125 23.83 -10.54 -8.79
CA VAL A 125 24.55 -10.68 -10.07
C VAL A 125 25.85 -11.43 -9.89
N ARG A 126 26.35 -12.00 -10.98
CA ARG A 126 27.70 -12.56 -11.06
C ARG A 126 28.59 -11.57 -11.80
N CYS A 127 29.55 -10.99 -11.10
CA CYS A 127 30.46 -9.99 -11.66
C CYS A 127 31.91 -10.46 -11.58
N VAL A 128 32.65 -10.37 -12.69
CA VAL A 128 34.05 -10.81 -12.77
C VAL A 128 34.98 -10.02 -11.85
N ASN A 129 34.62 -8.78 -11.52
CA ASN A 129 35.34 -7.90 -10.60
C ASN A 129 34.99 -8.14 -9.13
N HIS A 130 34.07 -9.08 -8.85
CA HIS A 130 33.76 -9.54 -7.50
C HIS A 130 33.79 -11.07 -7.46
N PRO A 131 34.98 -11.70 -7.29
CA PRO A 131 35.17 -13.14 -7.46
C PRO A 131 34.25 -14.02 -6.61
N ALA A 132 33.86 -13.56 -5.41
CA ALA A 132 32.91 -14.26 -4.55
C ALA A 132 31.55 -14.48 -5.25
N SER A 133 31.05 -13.48 -6.00
CA SER A 133 29.79 -13.62 -6.77
C SER A 133 29.91 -14.62 -7.91
N MET A 134 31.09 -14.80 -8.50
CA MET A 134 31.30 -15.73 -9.62
C MET A 134 31.21 -17.19 -9.18
N ARG A 135 31.49 -17.48 -7.91
CA ARG A 135 31.34 -18.81 -7.28
C ARG A 135 29.87 -19.20 -7.12
N LEU A 136 28.94 -18.24 -7.14
CA LEU A 136 27.52 -18.52 -7.10
C LEU A 136 27.08 -19.16 -8.42
N LYS A 137 26.21 -20.17 -8.32
CA LYS A 137 25.59 -20.80 -9.49
C LYS A 137 24.80 -19.74 -10.27
N ALA A 138 25.01 -19.70 -11.59
CA ALA A 138 24.13 -18.98 -12.50
C ALA A 138 22.76 -19.69 -12.47
N VAL A 139 21.83 -19.15 -11.69
CA VAL A 139 20.48 -19.73 -11.63
C VAL A 139 19.73 -19.21 -12.85
N LYS A 140 19.35 -20.12 -13.76
CA LYS A 140 18.32 -19.91 -14.79
C LYS A 140 17.00 -20.61 -14.44
N GLN A 141 16.91 -21.26 -13.28
CA GLN A 141 15.92 -22.31 -13.05
C GLN A 141 14.82 -21.89 -12.07
N HIS A 142 13.59 -22.30 -12.39
CA HIS A 142 12.43 -22.27 -11.52
C HIS A 142 12.78 -22.97 -10.20
N SER A 143 12.78 -22.23 -9.08
CA SER A 143 12.68 -22.90 -7.79
C SER A 143 11.36 -23.67 -7.76
N ARG A 144 11.38 -24.95 -7.36
CA ARG A 144 10.19 -25.66 -6.89
C ARG A 144 9.61 -24.78 -5.77
N GLY A 145 8.50 -24.08 -6.05
CA GLY A 145 7.99 -22.99 -5.21
C GLY A 145 7.82 -21.63 -5.91
N GLY A 146 8.14 -21.50 -7.20
CA GLY A 146 7.64 -20.41 -8.05
C GLY A 146 8.53 -19.16 -8.19
N ARG A 147 9.74 -19.11 -7.62
CA ARG A 147 10.66 -17.97 -7.82
C ARG A 147 11.72 -18.26 -8.89
N ARG A 148 11.60 -17.65 -10.07
CA ARG A 148 12.74 -17.48 -11.00
C ARG A 148 13.64 -16.39 -10.41
N THR A 149 14.69 -16.77 -9.70
CA THR A 149 15.76 -15.82 -9.37
C THR A 149 16.86 -15.98 -10.40
N THR A 150 16.81 -15.18 -11.47
CA THR A 150 17.88 -15.17 -12.46
C THR A 150 19.05 -14.39 -11.88
N ARG A 151 20.22 -15.02 -11.73
CA ARG A 151 21.46 -14.31 -11.36
C ARG A 151 22.26 -14.02 -12.63
N PRO A 152 22.04 -12.88 -13.30
CA PRO A 152 22.71 -12.59 -14.56
C PRO A 152 24.22 -12.44 -14.34
N THR A 153 25.00 -12.94 -15.30
CA THR A 153 26.42 -12.62 -15.38
C THR A 153 26.55 -11.26 -16.06
N THR A 154 27.22 -10.32 -15.42
CA THR A 154 27.46 -8.98 -15.96
C THR A 154 28.45 -9.02 -17.13
N ALA A 155 28.35 -8.08 -18.07
CA ALA A 155 29.29 -7.92 -19.17
C ALA A 155 30.58 -7.13 -18.82
N HIS A 156 30.89 -6.94 -17.54
CA HIS A 156 32.09 -6.24 -17.09
C HIS A 156 33.38 -6.97 -17.50
N VAL A 157 34.42 -6.20 -17.79
CA VAL A 157 35.77 -6.70 -18.04
C VAL A 157 36.55 -6.73 -16.72
N ARG A 158 37.39 -7.77 -16.57
CA ARG A 158 38.23 -7.93 -15.38
C ARG A 158 39.19 -6.75 -15.24
N GLY A 159 39.21 -6.13 -14.07
CA GLY A 159 40.09 -5.00 -13.73
C GLY A 159 39.51 -3.62 -14.02
N GLU A 160 38.39 -3.52 -14.75
CA GLU A 160 37.70 -2.24 -14.93
C GLU A 160 36.91 -1.80 -13.69
N ASP A 161 36.83 -0.48 -13.46
CA ASP A 161 36.02 0.09 -12.38
C ASP A 161 34.53 -0.17 -12.63
N CYS A 162 33.87 -0.89 -11.70
CA CYS A 162 32.44 -1.17 -11.75
C CYS A 162 31.80 -0.99 -10.37
N ALA A 163 30.52 -0.66 -10.33
CA ALA A 163 29.82 -0.41 -9.07
C ALA A 163 29.28 -1.67 -8.39
N CYS A 164 29.26 -2.83 -9.07
CA CYS A 164 28.61 -4.06 -8.60
C CYS A 164 29.03 -4.52 -7.20
N GLY A 165 30.31 -4.33 -6.85
CA GLY A 165 30.89 -4.74 -5.57
C GLY A 165 30.99 -3.62 -4.53
N LYS A 166 30.58 -2.39 -4.86
CA LYS A 166 30.78 -1.23 -3.98
C LYS A 166 29.76 -1.20 -2.85
N THR A 167 30.20 -0.72 -1.70
CA THR A 167 29.34 -0.42 -0.56
C THR A 167 29.58 1.02 -0.11
N LYS A 168 28.55 1.71 0.39
CA LYS A 168 28.67 3.07 0.89
C LYS A 168 27.63 3.31 1.99
N VAL A 169 28.07 3.87 3.11
CA VAL A 169 27.14 4.37 4.14
C VAL A 169 26.71 5.77 3.76
N VAL A 170 25.40 6.03 3.78
CA VAL A 170 24.79 7.33 3.45
C VAL A 170 23.78 7.73 4.52
N PRO A 171 23.48 9.04 4.68
CA PRO A 171 22.36 9.48 5.49
C PRO A 171 21.03 8.90 4.99
N ILE A 172 20.17 8.47 5.92
CA ILE A 172 18.83 7.93 5.63
C ILE A 172 18.02 8.93 4.80
N THR A 173 18.11 10.22 5.13
CA THR A 173 17.37 11.32 4.48
C THR A 173 17.66 11.46 2.98
N GLU A 174 18.82 11.00 2.50
CA GLU A 174 19.16 11.04 1.08
C GLU A 174 18.43 9.98 0.24
N VAL A 175 18.02 8.88 0.86
CA VAL A 175 17.55 7.68 0.13
C VAL A 175 16.16 7.21 0.52
N ILE A 176 15.71 7.52 1.74
CA ILE A 176 14.44 7.01 2.30
C ILE A 176 13.22 7.39 1.47
N ARG A 177 13.29 8.52 0.74
CA ARG A 177 12.22 8.96 -0.16
C ARG A 177 11.88 7.93 -1.23
N PHE A 178 12.87 7.17 -1.71
CA PHE A 178 12.69 6.16 -2.76
C PHE A 178 12.59 4.74 -2.21
N TYR A 179 12.79 4.57 -0.89
CA TYR A 179 12.74 3.27 -0.26
C TYR A 179 11.30 2.75 -0.21
N GLN A 180 11.12 1.55 -0.74
CA GLN A 180 9.90 0.75 -0.69
C GLN A 180 10.30 -0.70 -0.43
N PRO A 181 9.50 -1.47 0.33
CA PRO A 181 9.78 -2.89 0.58
C PRO A 181 9.67 -3.72 -0.71
N TYR A 182 8.81 -3.30 -1.64
CA TYR A 182 8.61 -3.93 -2.94
C TYR A 182 9.10 -3.01 -4.05
N VAL A 183 9.68 -3.63 -5.08
CA VAL A 183 10.17 -2.89 -6.25
C VAL A 183 8.98 -2.33 -7.03
N TRP A 184 9.00 -1.03 -7.31
CA TRP A 184 7.94 -0.38 -8.08
C TRP A 184 7.69 -1.09 -9.41
N GLY A 185 6.43 -1.45 -9.67
CA GLY A 185 6.00 -2.17 -10.86
C GLY A 185 6.27 -3.68 -10.86
N SER A 186 6.80 -4.26 -9.76
CA SER A 186 6.90 -5.72 -9.62
C SER A 186 5.54 -6.35 -9.29
N PRO A 187 5.35 -7.67 -9.49
CA PRO A 187 4.11 -8.35 -9.10
C PRO A 187 3.79 -8.22 -7.61
N GLU A 188 4.79 -8.23 -6.74
CA GLU A 188 4.61 -8.03 -5.30
C GLU A 188 4.14 -6.61 -5.00
N TRP A 189 4.71 -5.61 -5.66
CA TRP A 189 4.27 -4.22 -5.54
C TRP A 189 2.85 -4.03 -6.07
N GLU A 190 2.49 -4.60 -7.23
CA GLU A 190 1.11 -4.52 -7.76
C GLU A 190 0.10 -5.17 -6.82
N ARG A 191 0.46 -6.29 -6.17
CA ARG A 191 -0.39 -6.94 -5.18
C ARG A 191 -0.60 -6.07 -3.94
N ALA A 192 0.49 -5.53 -3.38
CA ALA A 192 0.42 -4.68 -2.19
C ALA A 192 -0.32 -3.36 -2.49
N TYR A 193 0.06 -2.68 -3.57
CA TYR A 193 -0.53 -1.41 -3.98
C TYR A 193 -1.99 -1.58 -4.46
N GLY A 194 -2.38 -2.74 -4.96
CA GLY A 194 -3.76 -3.08 -5.33
C GLY A 194 -4.75 -2.96 -4.16
N GLY A 195 -4.27 -3.05 -2.90
CA GLY A 195 -5.08 -2.78 -1.71
C GLY A 195 -5.67 -1.35 -1.68
N ARG A 196 -5.10 -0.40 -2.44
CA ARG A 196 -5.63 0.95 -2.61
C ARG A 196 -7.08 0.95 -3.09
N ASN A 197 -7.49 -0.03 -3.89
CA ASN A 197 -8.87 -0.14 -4.36
C ASN A 197 -9.86 -0.17 -3.18
N LEU A 198 -9.49 -0.79 -2.05
CA LEU A 198 -10.33 -0.80 -0.84
C LEU A 198 -10.52 0.60 -0.27
N SER A 199 -9.45 1.41 -0.24
CA SER A 199 -9.52 2.81 0.20
C SER A 199 -10.35 3.68 -0.76
N GLU A 200 -10.29 3.41 -2.06
CA GLU A 200 -11.11 4.10 -3.07
C GLU A 200 -12.59 3.73 -2.94
N THR A 201 -12.89 2.45 -2.72
CA THR A 201 -14.26 1.99 -2.40
C THR A 201 -14.77 2.64 -1.12
N ALA A 202 -13.96 2.69 -0.04
CA ALA A 202 -14.35 3.38 1.19
C ALA A 202 -14.64 4.87 0.95
N ASN A 203 -13.79 5.56 0.20
CA ASN A 203 -14.01 6.96 -0.18
C ASN A 203 -15.28 7.15 -1.03
N SER A 204 -15.57 6.23 -1.96
CA SER A 204 -16.81 6.22 -2.75
C SER A 204 -18.04 6.00 -1.86
N ASN A 205 -17.94 5.14 -0.85
CA ASN A 205 -19.02 4.93 0.12
C ASN A 205 -19.31 6.20 0.91
N PHE A 206 -18.28 6.93 1.35
CA PHE A 206 -18.46 8.22 2.01
C PHE A 206 -19.06 9.28 1.08
N LYS A 207 -18.58 9.39 -0.16
CA LYS A 207 -18.95 10.49 -1.07
C LYS A 207 -20.25 10.27 -1.82
N ASP A 208 -20.52 9.03 -2.25
CA ASP A 208 -21.54 8.76 -3.26
C ASP A 208 -22.58 7.75 -2.78
N HIS A 209 -22.17 6.53 -2.43
CA HIS A 209 -23.09 5.41 -2.25
C HIS A 209 -23.87 5.44 -0.93
N HIS A 210 -23.21 5.71 0.19
CA HIS A 210 -23.81 5.59 1.52
C HIS A 210 -23.80 6.90 2.31
N GLY A 211 -22.85 7.80 2.05
CA GLY A 211 -22.69 9.02 2.84
C GLY A 211 -23.17 10.30 2.17
N ARG A 212 -23.05 10.44 0.84
CA ARG A 212 -23.28 11.70 0.12
C ARG A 212 -22.45 12.88 0.66
N PHE A 213 -21.24 12.61 1.14
CA PHE A 213 -20.35 13.64 1.70
C PHE A 213 -19.85 14.59 0.60
N SER A 214 -20.16 15.86 0.72
CA SER A 214 -19.74 16.90 -0.23
C SER A 214 -19.14 18.11 0.48
N LYS A 215 -18.50 18.98 -0.31
CA LYS A 215 -17.96 20.24 0.22
C LYS A 215 -19.11 21.07 0.80
N GLY A 216 -19.02 21.42 2.08
CA GLY A 216 -20.07 22.14 2.80
C GLY A 216 -21.06 21.26 3.57
N SER A 217 -20.93 19.93 3.53
CA SER A 217 -21.73 19.03 4.38
C SER A 217 -21.56 19.33 5.88
N ILE A 218 -20.34 19.66 6.31
CA ILE A 218 -20.07 20.11 7.68
C ILE A 218 -20.09 21.64 7.69
N LYS A 219 -21.12 22.23 8.30
CA LYS A 219 -21.32 23.69 8.40
C LYS A 219 -20.70 24.33 9.65
N VAL A 220 -20.03 23.54 10.49
CA VAL A 220 -19.37 24.02 11.72
C VAL A 220 -17.90 24.32 11.46
N LEU A 221 -17.40 25.39 12.10
CA LEU A 221 -15.99 25.78 12.07
C LEU A 221 -15.26 25.32 13.33
N GLY A 222 -13.96 25.02 13.17
CA GLY A 222 -13.06 24.61 14.26
C GLY A 222 -12.75 23.12 14.23
N ARG A 223 -11.46 22.79 14.41
CA ARG A 223 -10.91 21.43 14.24
C ARG A 223 -11.65 20.36 15.04
N ASN A 224 -11.93 20.62 16.32
CA ASN A 224 -12.58 19.63 17.19
C ASN A 224 -14.05 19.38 16.78
N LYS A 225 -14.78 20.43 16.41
CA LYS A 225 -16.17 20.31 15.95
C LYS A 225 -16.26 19.58 14.61
N ILE A 226 -15.34 19.89 13.69
CA ILE A 226 -15.22 19.19 12.40
C ILE A 226 -14.86 17.72 12.62
N ALA A 227 -13.90 17.41 13.51
CA ALA A 227 -13.51 16.04 13.81
C ALA A 227 -14.67 15.23 14.40
N LEU A 228 -15.45 15.82 15.32
CA LEU A 228 -16.62 15.17 15.90
C LEU A 228 -17.73 14.93 14.86
N ALA A 229 -18.04 15.93 14.03
CA ALA A 229 -19.02 15.79 12.96
C ALA A 229 -18.60 14.73 11.93
N LEU A 230 -17.31 14.66 11.60
CA LEU A 230 -16.76 13.63 10.74
C LEU A 230 -16.86 12.24 11.40
N ALA A 231 -16.65 12.13 12.71
CA ALA A 231 -16.77 10.87 13.43
C ALA A 231 -18.20 10.30 13.35
N PHE A 232 -19.22 11.12 13.63
CA PHE A 232 -20.63 10.70 13.49
C PHE A 232 -20.98 10.33 12.05
N PHE A 233 -20.43 11.06 11.07
CA PHE A 233 -20.65 10.76 9.67
C PHE A 233 -20.05 9.40 9.27
N VAL A 234 -18.82 9.12 9.72
CA VAL A 234 -18.15 7.85 9.48
C VAL A 234 -18.92 6.70 10.12
N ASP A 235 -19.39 6.89 11.36
CA ASP A 235 -20.21 5.92 12.08
C ASP A 235 -21.49 5.59 11.29
N ALA A 236 -22.25 6.60 10.87
CA ALA A 236 -23.48 6.41 10.10
C ALA A 236 -23.25 5.66 8.77
N VAL A 237 -22.14 5.93 8.08
CA VAL A 237 -21.77 5.20 6.86
C VAL A 237 -21.39 3.75 7.17
N ASN A 238 -20.64 3.50 8.25
CA ASN A 238 -20.32 2.15 8.69
C ASN A 238 -21.59 1.36 9.05
N THR A 239 -22.52 1.97 9.79
CA THR A 239 -23.81 1.35 10.12
C THR A 239 -24.59 0.98 8.86
N ARG A 240 -24.64 1.88 7.86
CA ARG A 240 -25.29 1.58 6.57
C ARG A 240 -24.62 0.44 5.82
N LEU A 241 -23.30 0.34 5.86
CA LEU A 241 -22.57 -0.77 5.23
C LEU A 241 -22.85 -2.11 5.92
N ILE A 242 -22.94 -2.10 7.25
CA ILE A 242 -23.27 -3.29 8.04
C ILE A 242 -24.71 -3.74 7.76
N ILE A 243 -25.67 -2.81 7.75
CA ILE A 243 -27.10 -3.13 7.49
C ILE A 243 -27.30 -3.70 6.09
N ASN A 244 -26.57 -3.19 5.09
CA ASN A 244 -26.68 -3.66 3.70
C ASN A 244 -25.70 -4.79 3.37
N MET A 245 -25.03 -5.36 4.37
CA MET A 245 -24.11 -6.47 4.19
C MET A 245 -24.90 -7.73 3.81
N PRO A 246 -24.47 -8.53 2.82
CA PRO A 246 -25.10 -9.80 2.55
C PRO A 246 -25.03 -10.71 3.79
N THR A 247 -26.16 -11.27 4.19
CA THR A 247 -26.30 -12.11 5.40
C THR A 247 -25.28 -13.24 5.46
N GLU A 248 -25.11 -13.99 4.37
CA GLU A 248 -24.11 -15.06 4.28
C GLU A 248 -22.69 -14.57 4.62
N PHE A 249 -22.38 -13.33 4.24
CA PHE A 249 -21.09 -12.72 4.56
C PHE A 249 -21.02 -12.30 6.03
N PHE A 250 -22.09 -11.67 6.56
CA PHE A 250 -22.17 -11.23 7.95
C PHE A 250 -21.98 -12.41 8.92
N GLU A 251 -22.72 -13.50 8.69
CA GLU A 251 -22.70 -14.68 9.55
C GLU A 251 -21.32 -15.38 9.51
N ARG A 252 -20.72 -15.49 8.32
CA ARG A 252 -19.36 -16.01 8.18
C ARG A 252 -18.31 -15.13 8.88
N TRP A 253 -18.48 -13.80 8.86
CA TRP A 253 -17.53 -12.87 9.44
C TRP A 253 -17.62 -12.78 10.96
N THR A 254 -18.85 -12.74 11.50
CA THR A 254 -19.09 -12.59 12.95
C THR A 254 -19.24 -13.92 13.69
N GLY A 255 -19.54 -15.01 12.98
CA GLY A 255 -19.94 -16.29 13.59
C GLY A 255 -21.29 -16.24 14.29
N SER A 256 -22.09 -15.18 14.05
CA SER A 256 -23.39 -14.94 14.69
C SER A 256 -24.46 -14.71 13.63
N ALA A 257 -25.71 -15.07 13.91
CA ALA A 257 -26.84 -14.79 13.05
C ALA A 257 -26.96 -13.29 12.76
N ASP A 258 -27.35 -12.93 11.53
CA ASP A 258 -27.52 -11.55 11.11
C ASP A 258 -28.63 -10.86 11.92
N PRO A 259 -28.30 -9.87 12.77
CA PRO A 259 -29.26 -9.23 13.65
C PRO A 259 -30.19 -8.27 12.90
N TYR A 260 -29.97 -8.02 11.60
CA TYR A 260 -30.79 -7.11 10.80
C TYR A 260 -31.83 -7.84 9.95
N LEU A 261 -31.79 -9.17 9.90
CA LEU A 261 -32.84 -9.97 9.29
C LEU A 261 -33.96 -10.31 10.28
N PRO A 262 -35.20 -10.47 9.77
CA PRO A 262 -36.27 -11.08 10.53
C PRO A 262 -35.90 -12.54 10.85
N ASP A 263 -35.91 -12.88 12.14
CA ASP A 263 -35.75 -14.25 12.62
C ASP A 263 -37.15 -14.88 12.65
N PRO A 264 -37.46 -15.86 11.77
CA PRO A 264 -38.80 -16.43 11.65
C PRO A 264 -39.25 -17.19 12.91
N ASP A 265 -38.31 -17.57 13.77
CA ASP A 265 -38.57 -18.25 15.05
C ASP A 265 -38.63 -17.26 16.23
N ASP A 266 -38.51 -15.94 15.98
CA ASP A 266 -38.62 -14.90 17.01
C ASP A 266 -40.05 -14.84 17.56
N PRO A 267 -40.25 -14.95 18.90
CA PRO A 267 -41.57 -14.82 19.51
C PRO A 267 -42.26 -13.50 19.19
N ALA A 268 -41.53 -12.45 18.78
CA ALA A 268 -42.10 -11.18 18.31
C ALA A 268 -43.07 -11.32 17.13
N TRP A 269 -43.06 -12.44 16.38
CA TRP A 269 -44.04 -12.73 15.31
C TRP A 269 -45.39 -13.23 15.82
N THR A 270 -45.44 -13.79 17.03
CA THR A 270 -46.63 -14.48 17.59
C THR A 270 -47.09 -13.91 18.93
N ASP A 271 -46.20 -13.25 19.67
CA ASP A 271 -46.45 -12.63 20.96
C ASP A 271 -46.36 -11.08 20.86
N PRO A 272 -47.50 -10.36 20.97
CA PRO A 272 -47.54 -8.90 20.87
C PRO A 272 -46.78 -8.17 21.99
N ASP A 273 -46.54 -8.83 23.14
CA ASP A 273 -45.85 -8.27 24.30
C ASP A 273 -44.33 -8.54 24.28
N HIS A 274 -43.85 -9.39 23.35
CA HIS A 274 -42.42 -9.60 23.12
C HIS A 274 -41.84 -8.44 22.30
N GLN A 275 -40.90 -7.70 22.88
CA GLN A 275 -40.14 -6.69 22.14
C GLN A 275 -38.98 -7.39 21.41
N PRO A 276 -38.91 -7.31 20.07
CA PRO A 276 -37.74 -7.82 19.38
C PRO A 276 -36.49 -7.08 19.87
N PRO A 277 -35.31 -7.72 19.83
CA PRO A 277 -34.04 -7.05 20.07
C PRO A 277 -33.97 -5.73 19.31
N ALA A 278 -33.51 -4.65 19.95
CA ALA A 278 -33.53 -3.29 19.40
C ALA A 278 -32.82 -3.10 18.03
N THR A 279 -32.10 -4.12 17.56
CA THR A 279 -31.39 -4.16 16.28
C THR A 279 -32.13 -4.92 15.17
N ARG A 280 -33.23 -5.65 15.47
CA ARG A 280 -33.97 -6.50 14.51
C ARG A 280 -35.11 -5.74 13.83
N ALA A 281 -35.28 -5.96 12.52
CA ALA A 281 -36.48 -5.53 11.80
C ALA A 281 -37.67 -6.38 12.27
N GLY A 282 -38.71 -5.74 12.83
CA GLY A 282 -39.94 -6.42 13.23
C GLY A 282 -40.89 -6.71 12.05
N PRO A 283 -42.03 -7.39 12.30
CA PRO A 283 -43.05 -7.66 11.27
C PRO A 283 -43.52 -6.40 10.55
N GLU A 284 -43.87 -6.50 9.26
CA GLU A 284 -44.27 -5.39 8.37
C GLU A 284 -45.40 -4.46 8.89
N GLY A 285 -46.07 -4.82 9.99
CA GLY A 285 -47.08 -4.00 10.65
C GLY A 285 -46.60 -3.14 11.83
N ARG A 286 -45.39 -3.35 12.37
CA ARG A 286 -44.82 -2.48 13.41
C ARG A 286 -43.83 -1.53 12.75
N ALA A 287 -44.31 -0.34 12.43
CA ALA A 287 -43.48 0.75 11.94
C ALA A 287 -42.20 0.83 12.79
N VAL A 288 -41.05 0.62 12.16
CA VAL A 288 -39.77 0.95 12.76
C VAL A 288 -39.86 2.45 13.06
N THR A 289 -39.98 2.81 14.33
CA THR A 289 -39.85 4.20 14.77
C THR A 289 -38.37 4.57 14.70
N THR A 290 -37.77 4.55 13.51
CA THR A 290 -36.85 5.62 13.17
C THR A 290 -37.75 6.84 13.09
N SER A 291 -37.70 7.72 14.09
CA SER A 291 -38.39 9.01 14.04
C SER A 291 -38.27 9.56 12.62
N PRO A 292 -39.38 9.74 11.88
CA PRO A 292 -39.31 10.57 10.69
C PRO A 292 -38.85 11.93 11.22
N ALA A 293 -37.72 12.42 10.71
CA ALA A 293 -37.27 13.76 11.01
C ALA A 293 -38.45 14.70 10.78
N THR A 294 -39.04 15.19 11.87
CA THR A 294 -40.11 16.17 11.80
C THR A 294 -39.43 17.44 11.31
N LEU A 295 -39.62 17.75 10.03
CA LEU A 295 -39.24 19.05 9.48
C LEU A 295 -40.20 20.06 10.09
N GLU A 296 -39.79 20.69 11.19
CA GLU A 296 -40.46 21.91 11.65
C GLU A 296 -40.17 23.04 10.65
N SER A 297 -41.25 23.60 10.13
CA SER A 297 -41.26 24.82 9.34
C SER A 297 -40.90 26.00 10.24
N ILE A 298 -39.71 26.59 10.05
CA ILE A 298 -39.36 27.88 10.66
C ILE A 298 -39.82 28.99 9.72
N ILE A 299 -41.11 29.38 9.78
CA ILE A 299 -41.71 30.70 9.47
C ILE A 299 -43.15 30.65 10.07
N SER A 300 -43.69 31.56 10.88
CA SER A 300 -43.39 32.96 11.22
C SER A 300 -43.29 33.20 12.72
#